data_AF-A0A8S3QFW9-F1
#
_entry.id   AF-A0A8S3QFW9-F1
#
_cell.length_a   1.000
_cell.length_b   1.000
_cell.length_c   1.000
_cell.angle_alpha   90.00
_cell.angle_beta   90.00
_cell.angle_gamma   90.00
#
_symmetry.space_group_name_H-M   'P 1'
#
loop_
_entity.id
_entity.type
_entity.pdbx_description
1 polymer ?
#
loop_
_entity_poly.entity_id
_entity_poly.type
_entity_poly.pdbx_seq_one_letter_code
_entity_poly.pdbx_strand_id
1 'polypeptide(L)'
;MVRARSCKSRYRKQYPCCICSKDCECTESVLCFGCGKWVHSGCVGKGMSSELTKQWATRGLKFYCKFCCFDQESFDCQQSLLRLESTLKDGNTSQITNTATSESLLLKTYDIKLPEQSNQICLENVDEVSANILRGFAPAVLETRTPIETIGYRSVSTGLFGTQIYHHHLRLLTALEIISNKQQYDTSSKGYTDRIRDNRVVTSPYEQLVRNAIVIGAYSDMQHMYGLSAVINKPLQSYYPPLVSSNYHTEPYHRKIVGRTVNECEEAAVTIMWTMKVRPQPFAVFDPNHFVPLLRLHTPTSQFVDLDDSSDQDHTSNQRNAKNNKCNKEGTNQDYETSIDPHNRDNSSQQHNKHSDTVDSTDATYNVRYPVYGRNDEGRCELVLQWTNSFGFRQNI
;
A
#
# COMPACT_ATOMS: atom_id res chain seq x y z
N MET A 1 -24.64 2.98 -19.15
CA MET A 1 -25.37 2.19 -18.13
C MET A 1 -25.08 0.72 -18.40
N VAL A 2 -24.19 0.09 -17.61
CA VAL A 2 -23.92 -1.35 -17.74
C VAL A 2 -25.19 -2.09 -17.33
N ARG A 3 -25.86 -2.73 -18.27
CA ARG A 3 -26.89 -3.72 -17.96
C ARG A 3 -26.23 -5.06 -18.22
N ALA A 4 -26.02 -5.86 -17.18
CA ALA A 4 -25.88 -7.30 -17.36
C ALA A 4 -27.19 -7.78 -17.99
N ARG A 5 -27.24 -7.81 -19.32
CA ARG A 5 -28.43 -8.24 -20.04
C ARG A 5 -28.32 -9.75 -20.16
N SER A 6 -29.09 -10.46 -19.34
CA SER A 6 -29.40 -11.86 -19.63
C SER A 6 -30.02 -11.92 -21.04
N CYS A 7 -29.40 -12.67 -21.95
CA CYS A 7 -29.73 -12.73 -23.38
C CYS A 7 -31.04 -13.50 -23.65
N LYS A 8 -32.16 -13.08 -23.04
CA LYS A 8 -33.46 -13.77 -23.09
C LYS A 8 -34.47 -13.21 -24.12
N SER A 9 -34.09 -12.25 -24.97
CA SER A 9 -34.98 -11.67 -26.00
C SER A 9 -34.90 -12.43 -27.33
N ARG A 10 -36.05 -12.67 -27.99
CA ARG A 10 -36.21 -13.38 -29.28
C ARG A 10 -35.55 -12.69 -30.49
N TYR A 11 -35.04 -11.47 -30.33
CA TYR A 11 -34.23 -10.77 -31.35
C TYR A 11 -32.81 -10.60 -30.82
N ARG A 12 -32.01 -11.67 -30.89
CA ARG A 12 -30.63 -11.68 -30.38
C ARG A 12 -29.70 -11.04 -31.40
N LYS A 13 -29.32 -9.79 -31.17
CA LYS A 13 -28.05 -9.29 -31.73
C LYS A 13 -26.95 -10.11 -31.07
N GLN A 14 -26.36 -11.02 -31.83
CA GLN A 14 -25.12 -11.70 -31.47
C GLN A 14 -24.02 -10.64 -31.48
N TYR A 15 -23.28 -10.56 -30.37
CA TYR A 15 -22.06 -9.77 -30.31
C TYR A 15 -20.91 -10.75 -30.12
N PRO A 16 -19.85 -10.67 -30.94
CA PRO A 16 -18.69 -11.53 -30.75
C PRO A 16 -17.95 -11.13 -29.47
N CYS A 17 -17.55 -12.12 -28.67
CA CYS A 17 -16.70 -11.89 -27.51
C CYS A 17 -15.32 -11.41 -27.96
N CYS A 18 -14.78 -10.34 -27.36
CA CYS A 18 -13.47 -9.83 -27.74
C CYS A 18 -12.28 -10.72 -27.36
N ILE A 19 -12.50 -11.79 -26.59
CA ILE A 19 -11.45 -12.72 -26.15
C ILE A 19 -11.45 -13.98 -27.01
N CYS A 20 -12.60 -14.65 -27.16
CA CYS A 20 -12.67 -15.92 -27.90
C CYS A 20 -13.24 -15.80 -29.33
N SER A 21 -13.68 -14.61 -29.74
CA SER A 21 -14.32 -14.32 -31.03
C SER A 21 -15.61 -15.10 -31.33
N LYS A 22 -16.14 -15.86 -30.36
CA LYS A 22 -17.42 -16.57 -30.50
C LYS A 22 -18.59 -15.66 -30.13
N ASP A 23 -19.72 -15.87 -30.78
CA ASP A 23 -20.95 -15.14 -30.49
C ASP A 23 -21.51 -15.47 -29.10
N CYS A 24 -22.16 -14.49 -28.46
CA CYS A 24 -22.87 -14.68 -27.19
C CYS A 24 -24.15 -15.50 -27.35
N GLU A 25 -24.04 -16.79 -27.65
CA GLU A 25 -25.16 -17.73 -27.79
C GLU A 25 -25.68 -18.18 -26.40
N CYS A 26 -26.24 -17.25 -25.62
CA CYS A 26 -26.80 -17.45 -24.26
C CYS A 26 -25.80 -17.45 -23.10
N THR A 27 -24.52 -17.19 -23.33
CA THR A 27 -23.55 -17.05 -22.23
C THR A 27 -23.74 -15.73 -21.50
N GLU A 28 -23.62 -15.75 -20.16
CA GLU A 28 -23.54 -14.51 -19.38
C GLU A 28 -22.40 -13.66 -19.94
N SER A 29 -22.70 -12.39 -20.24
CA SER A 29 -21.77 -11.50 -20.92
C SER A 29 -21.82 -10.11 -20.28
N VAL A 30 -20.67 -9.46 -20.24
CA VAL A 30 -20.49 -8.11 -19.69
C VAL A 30 -19.90 -7.20 -20.77
N LEU A 31 -20.37 -5.95 -20.81
CA LEU A 31 -19.86 -4.94 -21.73
C LEU A 31 -18.66 -4.24 -21.09
N CYS A 32 -17.51 -4.28 -21.74
CA CYS A 32 -16.33 -3.51 -21.33
C CYS A 32 -16.56 -2.01 -21.54
N PHE A 33 -16.39 -1.21 -20.49
CA PHE A 33 -16.52 0.23 -20.53
C PHE A 33 -15.39 0.92 -21.34
N GLY A 34 -14.17 0.36 -21.30
CA GLY A 34 -13.03 0.89 -22.05
C GLY A 34 -13.19 0.76 -23.57
N CYS A 35 -13.21 -0.47 -24.10
CA CYS A 35 -13.24 -0.72 -25.54
C CYS A 35 -14.65 -0.87 -26.16
N GLY A 36 -15.71 -0.85 -25.35
CA GLY A 36 -17.09 -1.03 -25.83
C GLY A 36 -17.41 -2.44 -26.37
N LYS A 37 -16.51 -3.41 -26.19
CA LYS A 37 -16.70 -4.80 -26.66
C LYS A 37 -17.33 -5.68 -25.57
N TRP A 38 -18.06 -6.71 -26.00
CA TRP A 38 -18.66 -7.70 -25.11
C TRP A 38 -17.65 -8.78 -24.72
N VAL A 39 -17.74 -9.26 -23.49
CA VAL A 39 -16.90 -10.33 -22.95
C VAL A 39 -17.80 -11.38 -22.31
N HIS A 40 -17.64 -12.65 -22.69
CA HIS A 40 -18.30 -13.75 -21.99
C HIS A 40 -17.73 -13.86 -20.57
N SER A 41 -18.57 -14.05 -19.56
CA SER A 41 -18.15 -14.25 -18.18
C SER A 41 -17.13 -15.39 -18.05
N GLY A 42 -17.30 -16.47 -18.83
CA GLY A 42 -16.36 -17.59 -18.88
C GLY A 42 -15.01 -17.29 -19.54
N CYS A 43 -14.89 -16.19 -20.30
CA CYS A 43 -13.62 -15.76 -20.90
C CYS A 43 -12.84 -14.79 -20.01
N VAL A 44 -13.40 -14.36 -18.87
CA VAL A 44 -12.74 -13.41 -17.96
C VAL A 44 -11.87 -14.17 -16.95
N GLY A 45 -10.54 -14.07 -17.08
CA GLY A 45 -9.60 -14.67 -16.14
C GLY A 45 -9.71 -16.20 -16.11
N LYS A 46 -9.87 -16.76 -14.90
CA LYS A 46 -10.17 -18.20 -14.67
C LYS A 46 -11.66 -18.55 -14.86
N GLY A 47 -12.45 -17.63 -15.41
CA GLY A 47 -13.91 -17.67 -15.44
C GLY A 47 -14.50 -16.89 -14.27
N MET A 48 -15.37 -15.93 -14.57
CA MET A 48 -16.09 -15.16 -13.56
C MET A 48 -17.15 -16.04 -12.88
N SER A 49 -17.13 -16.12 -11.55
CA SER A 49 -18.17 -16.84 -10.80
C SER A 49 -19.54 -16.18 -11.00
N SER A 50 -20.61 -16.94 -10.84
CA SER A 50 -21.99 -16.42 -10.94
C SER A 50 -22.25 -15.29 -9.93
N GLU A 51 -21.61 -15.35 -8.76
CA GLU A 51 -21.68 -14.32 -7.74
C GLU A 51 -20.98 -13.02 -8.18
N LEU A 52 -19.79 -13.11 -8.77
CA LEU A 52 -19.12 -11.95 -9.36
C LEU A 52 -19.92 -11.37 -10.53
N THR A 53 -20.53 -12.20 -11.38
CA THR A 53 -21.42 -11.73 -12.46
C THR A 53 -22.59 -10.91 -11.89
N LYS A 54 -23.21 -11.39 -10.81
CA LYS A 54 -24.29 -10.65 -10.12
C LYS A 54 -23.81 -9.32 -9.55
N GLN A 55 -22.62 -9.28 -8.95
CA GLN A 55 -22.03 -8.04 -8.43
C GLN A 55 -21.81 -7.03 -9.57
N TRP A 56 -21.28 -7.46 -10.71
CA TRP A 56 -21.11 -6.63 -11.91
C TRP A 56 -22.42 -6.16 -12.54
N ALA A 57 -23.54 -6.83 -12.26
CA ALA A 57 -24.87 -6.38 -12.68
C ALA A 57 -25.38 -5.16 -11.87
N THR A 58 -24.73 -4.83 -10.76
CA THR A 58 -25.09 -3.68 -9.92
C THR A 58 -24.97 -2.36 -10.70
N ARG A 59 -25.99 -1.51 -10.56
CA ARG A 59 -26.08 -0.24 -11.29
C ARG A 59 -24.92 0.69 -10.92
N GLY A 60 -24.27 1.26 -11.93
CA GLY A 60 -23.24 2.29 -11.76
C GLY A 60 -21.80 1.79 -11.83
N LEU A 61 -21.59 0.47 -11.80
CA LEU A 61 -20.27 -0.13 -11.93
C LEU A 61 -19.80 -0.13 -13.39
N LYS A 62 -18.48 -0.02 -13.57
CA LYS A 62 -17.80 0.00 -14.87
C LYS A 62 -16.84 -1.20 -14.95
N PHE A 63 -17.20 -2.21 -15.74
CA PHE A 63 -16.32 -3.35 -16.01
C PHE A 63 -15.29 -3.00 -17.09
N TYR A 64 -14.08 -3.51 -16.98
CA TYR A 64 -13.01 -3.36 -17.97
C TYR A 64 -12.42 -4.75 -18.28
N CYS A 65 -12.30 -5.06 -19.56
CA CYS A 65 -11.76 -6.34 -20.02
C CYS A 65 -10.24 -6.42 -19.82
N LYS A 66 -9.65 -7.61 -19.96
CA LYS A 66 -8.20 -7.83 -19.82
C LYS A 66 -7.39 -6.83 -20.65
N PHE A 67 -7.77 -6.59 -21.91
CA PHE A 67 -7.09 -5.64 -22.80
C PHE A 67 -7.17 -4.17 -22.39
N CYS A 68 -8.07 -3.81 -21.47
CA CYS A 68 -8.20 -2.45 -20.95
C CYS A 68 -7.65 -2.30 -19.52
N CYS A 69 -7.30 -3.41 -18.87
CA CYS A 69 -6.82 -3.45 -17.49
C CYS A 69 -5.36 -3.87 -17.37
N PHE A 70 -4.77 -4.44 -18.41
CA PHE A 70 -3.43 -5.00 -18.37
C PHE A 70 -2.53 -4.23 -19.32
N ASP A 71 -1.31 -3.98 -18.86
CA ASP A 71 -0.19 -3.59 -19.71
C ASP A 71 0.72 -4.82 -19.84
N GLN A 72 0.91 -5.26 -21.08
CA GLN A 72 1.55 -6.53 -21.44
C GLN A 72 0.90 -7.72 -20.72
N GLU A 73 1.49 -8.16 -19.61
CA GLU A 73 1.04 -9.31 -18.82
C GLU A 73 0.65 -8.96 -17.38
N SER A 74 0.84 -7.71 -16.97
CA SER A 74 0.59 -7.25 -15.60
C SER A 74 -0.67 -6.39 -15.52
N PHE A 75 -1.37 -6.44 -14.39
CA PHE A 75 -2.51 -5.56 -14.17
C PHE A 75 -2.00 -4.12 -13.99
N ASP A 76 -2.51 -3.20 -14.80
CA ASP A 76 -2.09 -1.82 -14.84
C ASP A 76 -2.76 -1.01 -13.70
N CYS A 77 -2.14 -1.09 -12.52
CA CYS A 77 -2.58 -0.34 -11.35
C CYS A 77 -2.51 1.18 -11.55
N GLN A 78 -1.61 1.67 -12.42
CA GLN A 78 -1.50 3.09 -12.75
C GLN A 78 -2.75 3.56 -13.50
N GLN A 79 -3.23 2.81 -14.48
CA GLN A 79 -4.48 3.13 -15.17
C GLN A 79 -5.70 3.04 -14.24
N SER A 80 -5.71 2.11 -13.28
CA SER A 80 -6.74 2.09 -12.23
C SER A 80 -6.76 3.38 -11.40
N LEU A 81 -5.58 3.89 -10.99
CA LEU A 81 -5.46 5.16 -10.28
C LEU A 81 -5.93 6.34 -11.16
N LEU A 82 -5.58 6.37 -12.44
CA LEU A 82 -6.03 7.41 -13.37
C LEU A 82 -7.57 7.41 -13.55
N ARG A 83 -8.21 6.24 -13.56
CA ARG A 83 -9.68 6.14 -13.59
C ARG A 83 -10.32 6.72 -12.33
N LEU A 84 -9.76 6.44 -11.16
CA LEU A 84 -10.20 7.06 -9.91
C LEU A 84 -10.00 8.58 -9.95
N GLU A 85 -8.85 9.05 -10.44
CA GLU A 85 -8.52 10.47 -10.53
C GLU A 85 -9.47 11.22 -11.46
N SER A 86 -9.80 10.63 -12.61
CA SER A 86 -10.75 11.23 -13.56
C SER A 86 -12.12 11.48 -12.91
N THR A 87 -12.56 10.57 -12.04
CA THR A 87 -13.83 10.69 -11.32
C THR A 87 -13.77 11.74 -10.20
N LEU A 88 -12.60 11.94 -9.58
CA LEU A 88 -12.41 13.02 -8.61
C LEU A 88 -12.55 14.41 -9.23
N LYS A 89 -12.09 14.59 -10.48
CA LYS A 89 -12.17 15.87 -11.20
C LYS A 89 -13.61 16.31 -11.46
N ASP A 90 -14.54 15.36 -11.55
CA ASP A 90 -15.96 15.61 -11.73
C ASP A 90 -16.68 16.06 -10.43
N GLY A 91 -15.99 16.03 -9.27
CA GLY A 91 -16.50 16.52 -7.98
C GLY A 91 -17.64 15.69 -7.36
N ASN A 92 -17.97 14.52 -7.92
CA ASN A 92 -19.10 13.72 -7.47
C ASN A 92 -18.67 12.56 -6.55
N THR A 93 -18.85 12.73 -5.24
CA THR A 93 -18.47 11.73 -4.21
C THR A 93 -19.15 10.36 -4.40
N SER A 94 -20.37 10.31 -4.93
CA SER A 94 -21.04 9.02 -5.18
C SER A 94 -20.39 8.23 -6.32
N GLN A 95 -19.86 8.95 -7.33
CA GLN A 95 -19.19 8.32 -8.46
C GLN A 95 -17.83 7.76 -8.08
N ILE A 96 -17.09 8.42 -7.17
CA ILE A 96 -15.80 7.88 -6.72
C ILE A 96 -15.97 6.57 -5.96
N THR A 97 -17.01 6.43 -5.12
CA THR A 97 -17.33 5.16 -4.45
C THR A 97 -17.68 4.05 -5.45
N ASN A 98 -18.50 4.34 -6.47
CA ASN A 98 -18.81 3.37 -7.53
C ASN A 98 -17.57 2.97 -8.34
N THR A 99 -16.67 3.92 -8.61
CA THR A 99 -15.42 3.65 -9.34
C THR A 99 -14.48 2.82 -8.49
N ALA A 100 -14.29 3.16 -7.20
CA ALA A 100 -13.52 2.35 -6.26
C ALA A 100 -14.09 0.93 -6.09
N THR A 101 -15.42 0.80 -6.09
CA THR A 101 -16.08 -0.52 -6.05
C THR A 101 -15.80 -1.30 -7.34
N SER A 102 -15.84 -0.64 -8.50
CA SER A 102 -15.48 -1.25 -9.78
C SER A 102 -14.02 -1.72 -9.78
N GLU A 103 -13.08 -0.88 -9.37
CA GLU A 103 -11.65 -1.25 -9.30
C GLU A 103 -11.40 -2.42 -8.33
N SER A 104 -12.04 -2.41 -7.15
CA SER A 104 -11.96 -3.52 -6.19
C SER A 104 -12.48 -4.83 -6.78
N LEU A 105 -13.57 -4.78 -7.57
CA LEU A 105 -14.11 -5.95 -8.25
C LEU A 105 -13.21 -6.41 -9.40
N LEU A 106 -12.50 -5.51 -10.10
CA LEU A 106 -11.52 -5.91 -11.13
C LEU A 106 -10.38 -6.69 -10.51
N LEU A 107 -9.81 -6.22 -9.39
CA LEU A 107 -8.75 -6.94 -8.68
C LEU A 107 -9.21 -8.36 -8.30
N LYS A 108 -10.43 -8.50 -7.77
CA LYS A 108 -11.02 -9.83 -7.48
C LYS A 108 -11.25 -10.68 -8.73
N THR A 109 -11.79 -10.07 -9.78
CA THR A 109 -12.15 -10.74 -11.04
C THR A 109 -10.91 -11.32 -11.73
N TYR A 110 -9.78 -10.62 -11.65
CA TYR A 110 -8.52 -11.03 -12.26
C TYR A 110 -7.55 -11.70 -11.28
N ASP A 111 -7.99 -12.03 -10.05
CA ASP A 111 -7.17 -12.67 -9.01
C ASP A 111 -5.85 -11.91 -8.73
N ILE A 112 -5.91 -10.57 -8.77
CA ILE A 112 -4.76 -9.70 -8.55
C ILE A 112 -4.51 -9.58 -7.05
N LYS A 113 -3.34 -10.03 -6.62
CA LYS A 113 -2.89 -10.04 -5.23
C LYS A 113 -1.53 -9.38 -5.12
N LEU A 114 -1.23 -8.84 -3.95
CA LEU A 114 0.15 -8.48 -3.64
C LEU A 114 1.01 -9.75 -3.65
N PRO A 115 2.28 -9.66 -4.07
CA PRO A 115 3.19 -10.79 -3.94
C PRO A 115 3.42 -11.13 -2.46
N GLU A 116 3.95 -12.32 -2.21
CA GLU A 116 4.41 -12.67 -0.88
C GLU A 116 5.57 -11.76 -0.45
N GLN A 117 5.68 -11.53 0.87
CA GLN A 117 6.76 -10.73 1.41
C GLN A 117 8.11 -11.40 1.13
N SER A 118 9.09 -10.64 0.64
CA SER A 118 10.42 -11.19 0.38
C SER A 118 11.24 -11.23 1.66
N ASN A 119 11.90 -12.35 1.92
CA ASN A 119 12.93 -12.46 2.96
C ASN A 119 14.29 -11.95 2.48
N GLN A 120 14.48 -11.83 1.16
CA GLN A 120 15.70 -11.34 0.54
C GLN A 120 15.45 -9.94 0.03
N ILE A 121 16.06 -8.95 0.71
CA ILE A 121 16.02 -7.56 0.27
C ILE A 121 17.44 -7.16 -0.10
N CYS A 122 17.62 -6.72 -1.33
CA CYS A 122 18.92 -6.23 -1.78
C CYS A 122 19.19 -4.86 -1.14
N LEU A 123 20.35 -4.71 -0.50
CA LEU A 123 20.83 -3.46 0.11
C LEU A 123 21.52 -2.56 -0.92
N GLU A 124 20.96 -2.44 -2.12
CA GLU A 124 21.45 -1.51 -3.13
C GLU A 124 20.86 -0.12 -2.91
N ASN A 125 21.62 0.93 -3.25
CA ASN A 125 21.20 2.34 -3.22
C ASN A 125 20.90 2.88 -1.82
N VAL A 126 21.93 2.96 -0.98
CA VAL A 126 21.84 3.64 0.33
C VAL A 126 21.47 5.11 0.12
N ASP A 127 20.45 5.58 0.82
CA ASP A 127 20.07 7.00 0.80
C ASP A 127 21.04 7.81 1.69
N GLU A 128 22.05 8.43 1.06
CA GLU A 128 23.10 9.15 1.79
C GLU A 128 22.58 10.34 2.60
N VAL A 129 21.51 11.00 2.16
CA VAL A 129 20.92 12.12 2.90
C VAL A 129 20.32 11.62 4.22
N SER A 130 19.53 10.55 4.15
CA SER A 130 18.94 9.85 5.29
C SER A 130 19.99 9.25 6.21
N ALA A 131 21.04 8.67 5.65
CA ALA A 131 22.17 8.17 6.43
C ALA A 131 22.88 9.31 7.18
N ASN A 132 23.11 10.46 6.53
CA ASN A 132 23.67 11.65 7.17
C ASN A 132 22.77 12.20 8.30
N ILE A 133 21.45 12.21 8.09
CA ILE A 133 20.46 12.60 9.11
C ILE A 133 20.56 11.66 10.32
N LEU A 134 20.57 10.34 10.08
CA LEU A 134 20.73 9.35 11.15
C LEU A 134 22.09 9.46 11.87
N ARG A 135 23.20 9.71 11.17
CA ARG A 135 24.51 9.95 11.81
C ARG A 135 24.46 11.13 12.78
N GLY A 136 23.70 12.17 12.46
CA GLY A 136 23.54 13.34 13.31
C GLY A 136 22.61 13.12 14.51
N PHE A 137 21.49 12.44 14.31
CA PHE A 137 20.42 12.35 15.32
C PHE A 137 20.35 11.02 16.08
N ALA A 138 20.71 9.91 15.43
CA ALA A 138 20.56 8.56 15.98
C ALA A 138 21.55 7.55 15.35
N PRO A 139 22.88 7.73 15.55
CA PRO A 139 23.89 6.92 14.86
C PRO A 139 23.76 5.41 15.15
N ALA A 140 23.31 5.02 16.34
CA ALA A 140 23.08 3.61 16.70
C ALA A 140 22.06 2.89 15.80
N VAL A 141 21.15 3.62 15.14
CA VAL A 141 20.24 3.02 14.15
C VAL A 141 21.02 2.45 12.96
N LEU A 142 22.12 3.10 12.56
CA LEU A 142 22.94 2.67 11.43
C LEU A 142 23.78 1.41 11.72
N GLU A 143 23.92 1.04 13.00
CA GLU A 143 24.59 -0.22 13.38
C GLU A 143 23.74 -1.45 13.05
N THR A 144 22.41 -1.28 12.99
CA THR A 144 21.46 -2.38 12.77
C THR A 144 20.62 -2.21 11.52
N ARG A 145 20.60 -1.02 10.92
CA ARG A 145 19.72 -0.69 9.80
C ARG A 145 20.35 0.21 8.77
N THR A 146 19.89 0.10 7.52
CA THR A 146 20.33 0.94 6.40
C THR A 146 19.13 1.62 5.74
N PRO A 147 19.13 2.96 5.58
CA PRO A 147 18.12 3.66 4.80
C PRO A 147 18.35 3.43 3.29
N ILE A 148 17.30 3.05 2.56
CA ILE A 148 17.38 2.83 1.11
C ILE A 148 16.66 3.94 0.34
N GLU A 149 17.29 4.42 -0.72
CA GLU A 149 16.78 5.50 -1.57
C GLU A 149 15.48 5.06 -2.27
N THR A 150 14.38 5.70 -1.91
CA THR A 150 13.02 5.39 -2.39
C THR A 150 12.13 6.60 -2.16
N ILE A 151 10.91 6.64 -2.71
CA ILE A 151 9.96 7.71 -2.42
C ILE A 151 8.53 7.20 -2.19
N GLY A 152 7.90 7.66 -1.10
CA GLY A 152 6.49 7.40 -0.80
C GLY A 152 6.15 5.91 -0.74
N TYR A 153 5.23 5.44 -1.58
CA TYR A 153 4.84 4.02 -1.63
C TYR A 153 5.97 3.09 -2.10
N ARG A 154 6.97 3.62 -2.83
CA ARG A 154 8.15 2.83 -3.24
C ARG A 154 8.98 2.40 -2.03
N SER A 155 8.98 3.19 -0.96
CA SER A 155 9.65 2.88 0.29
C SER A 155 9.06 1.63 0.94
N VAL A 156 7.73 1.55 0.98
CA VAL A 156 7.02 0.38 1.54
C VAL A 156 7.13 -0.83 0.62
N SER A 157 7.00 -0.63 -0.70
CA SER A 157 7.23 -1.70 -1.68
C SER A 157 8.61 -2.32 -1.53
N THR A 158 9.65 -1.49 -1.38
CA THR A 158 11.04 -1.96 -1.20
C THR A 158 11.20 -2.71 0.10
N GLY A 159 10.67 -2.20 1.21
CA GLY A 159 10.82 -2.86 2.50
C GLY A 159 9.97 -4.12 2.68
N LEU A 160 8.90 -4.32 1.90
CA LEU A 160 8.11 -5.54 1.92
C LEU A 160 8.57 -6.58 0.88
N PHE A 161 8.90 -6.13 -0.33
CA PHE A 161 9.08 -7.03 -1.48
C PHE A 161 10.50 -7.00 -2.04
N GLY A 162 11.38 -6.16 -1.50
CA GLY A 162 12.73 -5.95 -2.02
C GLY A 162 12.80 -5.23 -3.36
N THR A 163 11.68 -4.67 -3.83
CA THR A 163 11.60 -3.98 -5.12
C THR A 163 10.59 -2.83 -5.07
N GLN A 164 10.76 -1.83 -5.93
CA GLN A 164 9.88 -0.67 -6.01
C GLN A 164 8.67 -0.89 -6.94
N ILE A 165 8.63 -1.97 -7.73
CA ILE A 165 7.65 -2.12 -8.83
C ILE A 165 6.18 -2.20 -8.35
N TYR A 166 5.94 -2.61 -7.12
CA TYR A 166 4.57 -2.77 -6.57
C TYR A 166 4.01 -1.49 -5.94
N HIS A 167 4.71 -0.36 -6.01
CA HIS A 167 4.26 0.89 -5.38
C HIS A 167 2.90 1.39 -5.89
N HIS A 168 2.59 1.25 -7.18
CA HIS A 168 1.27 1.58 -7.72
C HIS A 168 0.18 0.65 -7.19
N HIS A 169 0.49 -0.63 -7.01
CA HIS A 169 -0.46 -1.61 -6.46
C HIS A 169 -0.78 -1.28 -4.99
N LEU A 170 0.25 -1.03 -4.17
CA LEU A 170 0.06 -0.59 -2.78
C LEU A 170 -0.75 0.72 -2.72
N ARG A 171 -0.45 1.69 -3.58
CA ARG A 171 -1.19 2.96 -3.64
C ARG A 171 -2.66 2.76 -4.00
N LEU A 172 -2.93 1.95 -5.03
CA LEU A 172 -4.30 1.60 -5.44
C LEU A 172 -5.05 0.97 -4.28
N LEU A 173 -4.49 -0.06 -3.64
CA LEU A 173 -5.14 -0.73 -2.52
C LEU A 173 -5.43 0.24 -1.37
N THR A 174 -4.47 1.08 -0.99
CA THR A 174 -4.68 2.10 0.06
C THR A 174 -5.78 3.10 -0.31
N ALA A 175 -5.83 3.56 -1.55
CA ALA A 175 -6.91 4.43 -2.01
C ALA A 175 -8.28 3.74 -1.90
N LEU A 176 -8.38 2.49 -2.34
CA LEU A 176 -9.62 1.69 -2.24
C LEU A 176 -10.05 1.47 -0.79
N GLU A 177 -9.09 1.22 0.10
CA GLU A 177 -9.31 1.08 1.53
C GLU A 177 -9.89 2.34 2.16
N ILE A 178 -9.27 3.50 1.90
CA ILE A 178 -9.71 4.79 2.44
C ILE A 178 -11.11 5.13 1.94
N ILE A 179 -11.38 4.94 0.64
CA ILE A 179 -12.68 5.26 0.04
C ILE A 179 -13.79 4.34 0.56
N SER A 180 -13.51 3.04 0.67
CA SER A 180 -14.50 2.03 1.07
C SER A 180 -14.84 2.11 2.56
N ASN A 181 -13.92 2.64 3.37
CA ASN A 181 -14.06 2.72 4.83
C ASN A 181 -14.07 4.18 5.30
N LYS A 182 -14.73 5.08 4.57
CA LYS A 182 -14.79 6.53 4.85
C LYS A 182 -14.91 6.88 6.34
N GLN A 183 -15.82 6.21 7.05
CA GLN A 183 -16.08 6.48 8.48
C GLN A 183 -14.84 6.32 9.38
N GLN A 184 -13.85 5.52 8.96
CA GLN A 184 -12.61 5.28 9.70
C GLN A 184 -11.51 6.32 9.42
N TYR A 185 -11.63 7.09 8.34
CA TYR A 185 -10.58 8.03 7.87
C TYR A 185 -11.05 9.49 7.84
N ASP A 186 -12.35 9.73 7.75
CA ASP A 186 -12.93 11.06 7.79
C ASP A 186 -13.04 11.55 9.25
N THR A 187 -12.16 12.47 9.64
CA THR A 187 -12.10 13.04 11.00
C THR A 187 -13.38 13.80 11.40
N SER A 188 -14.20 14.21 10.42
CA SER A 188 -15.51 14.82 10.68
C SER A 188 -16.63 13.79 10.88
N SER A 189 -16.37 12.52 10.60
CA SER A 189 -17.36 11.44 10.72
C SER A 189 -17.61 11.09 12.19
N LYS A 190 -18.88 10.86 12.54
CA LYS A 190 -19.26 10.35 13.88
C LYS A 190 -18.68 8.97 14.18
N GLY A 191 -18.35 8.18 13.15
CA GLY A 191 -17.74 6.86 13.28
C GLY A 191 -16.22 6.88 13.34
N TYR A 192 -15.59 8.06 13.29
CA TYR A 192 -14.14 8.19 13.30
C TYR A 192 -13.56 7.69 14.61
N THR A 193 -12.68 6.70 14.50
CA THR A 193 -11.87 6.26 15.63
C THR A 193 -10.49 6.87 15.46
N ASP A 194 -10.15 7.83 16.32
CA ASP A 194 -8.81 8.40 16.34
C ASP A 194 -7.79 7.35 16.78
N ARG A 195 -7.13 6.75 15.79
CA ARG A 195 -6.04 5.78 16.00
C ARG A 195 -4.71 6.48 16.24
N ILE A 196 -4.60 7.74 15.85
CA ILE A 196 -3.38 8.52 16.04
C ILE A 196 -3.32 8.96 17.51
N ARG A 197 -4.42 9.43 18.10
CA ARG A 197 -4.48 9.86 19.52
C ARG A 197 -3.39 10.86 19.89
N ASP A 198 -2.97 11.68 18.94
CA ASP A 198 -1.93 12.68 19.12
C ASP A 198 -2.29 13.91 18.27
N ASN A 199 -2.70 14.98 18.94
CA ASN A 199 -3.15 16.22 18.32
C ASN A 199 -2.03 17.01 17.64
N ARG A 200 -0.76 16.62 17.84
CA ARG A 200 0.40 17.19 17.13
C ARG A 200 0.52 16.64 15.72
N VAL A 201 -0.11 15.50 15.42
CA VAL A 201 -0.17 14.96 14.05
C VAL A 201 -1.30 15.63 13.31
N VAL A 202 -0.93 16.45 12.32
CA VAL A 202 -1.91 17.08 11.43
C VAL A 202 -2.34 16.05 10.38
N THR A 203 -3.64 15.79 10.30
CA THR A 203 -4.23 14.95 9.26
C THR A 203 -4.93 15.79 8.21
N SER A 204 -4.82 15.39 6.95
CA SER A 204 -5.54 16.06 5.86
C SER A 204 -7.06 15.91 6.02
N PRO A 205 -7.87 16.89 5.58
CA PRO A 205 -9.30 16.67 5.38
C PRO A 205 -9.56 15.47 4.47
N TYR A 206 -10.67 14.76 4.66
CA TYR A 206 -10.95 13.50 3.97
C TYR A 206 -10.84 13.59 2.44
N GLU A 207 -11.37 14.65 1.84
CA GLU A 207 -11.32 14.85 0.38
C GLU A 207 -9.87 14.99 -0.13
N GLN A 208 -9.03 15.69 0.64
CA GLN A 208 -7.60 15.84 0.33
C GLN A 208 -6.85 14.53 0.58
N LEU A 209 -7.18 13.78 1.64
CA LEU A 209 -6.64 12.45 1.90
C LEU A 209 -6.91 11.50 0.73
N VAL A 210 -8.16 11.41 0.27
CA VAL A 210 -8.56 10.57 -0.86
C VAL A 210 -7.85 11.00 -2.14
N ARG A 211 -7.79 12.31 -2.41
CA ARG A 211 -7.07 12.86 -3.56
C ARG A 211 -5.59 12.48 -3.52
N ASN A 212 -4.94 12.66 -2.37
CA ASN A 212 -3.56 12.31 -2.17
C ASN A 212 -3.34 10.80 -2.36
N ALA A 213 -4.22 9.93 -1.88
CA ALA A 213 -4.09 8.49 -2.09
C ALA A 213 -4.18 8.11 -3.58
N ILE A 214 -5.02 8.79 -4.36
CA ILE A 214 -5.25 8.48 -5.78
C ILE A 214 -4.16 9.04 -6.71
N VAL A 215 -3.78 10.31 -6.54
CA VAL A 215 -2.90 11.01 -7.49
C VAL A 215 -1.48 10.46 -7.37
N ILE A 216 -0.93 9.93 -8.47
CA ILE A 216 0.44 9.41 -8.50
C ILE A 216 1.44 10.53 -8.18
N GLY A 217 2.41 10.24 -7.31
CA GLY A 217 3.39 11.22 -6.85
C GLY A 217 2.90 12.19 -5.76
N ALA A 218 1.60 12.20 -5.43
CA ALA A 218 1.10 13.05 -4.36
C ALA A 218 1.64 12.61 -2.99
N TYR A 219 1.76 13.60 -2.10
CA TYR A 219 2.26 13.42 -0.73
C TYR A 219 1.38 12.45 0.08
N SER A 220 2.00 11.65 0.95
CA SER A 220 1.32 10.69 1.82
C SER A 220 1.54 11.08 3.27
N ASP A 221 0.45 11.33 4.00
CA ASP A 221 0.48 11.62 5.43
C ASP A 221 0.33 10.35 6.29
N MET A 222 0.26 10.52 7.60
CA MET A 222 0.16 9.39 8.55
C MET A 222 -1.09 8.53 8.32
N GLN A 223 -2.22 9.10 7.91
CA GLN A 223 -3.45 8.34 7.66
C GLN A 223 -3.28 7.37 6.48
N HIS A 224 -2.44 7.71 5.49
CA HIS A 224 -2.08 6.76 4.43
C HIS A 224 -1.33 5.55 4.98
N MET A 225 -0.47 5.70 5.98
CA MET A 225 0.22 4.57 6.62
C MET A 225 -0.76 3.65 7.37
N TYR A 226 -1.81 4.21 8.00
CA TYR A 226 -2.87 3.40 8.62
C TYR A 226 -3.68 2.60 7.58
N GLY A 227 -4.06 3.26 6.48
CA GLY A 227 -4.72 2.57 5.36
C GLY A 227 -3.83 1.50 4.73
N LEU A 228 -2.56 1.82 4.55
CA LEU A 228 -1.58 0.89 4.02
C LEU A 228 -1.37 -0.33 4.94
N SER A 229 -1.28 -0.13 6.25
CA SER A 229 -1.21 -1.21 7.24
C SER A 229 -2.44 -2.11 7.16
N ALA A 230 -3.64 -1.55 6.98
CA ALA A 230 -4.88 -2.32 6.84
C ALA A 230 -4.89 -3.20 5.59
N VAL A 231 -4.42 -2.69 4.43
CA VAL A 231 -4.45 -3.45 3.17
C VAL A 231 -3.40 -4.56 3.12
N ILE A 232 -2.21 -4.34 3.67
CA ILE A 232 -1.20 -5.40 3.77
C ILE A 232 -1.48 -6.36 4.95
N ASN A 233 -2.47 -6.04 5.78
CA ASN A 233 -2.85 -6.78 6.99
C ASN A 233 -1.66 -7.04 7.94
N LYS A 234 -0.79 -6.03 8.10
CA LYS A 234 0.40 -6.08 8.96
C LYS A 234 0.68 -4.73 9.60
N PRO A 235 1.23 -4.68 10.83
CA PRO A 235 1.69 -3.44 11.41
C PRO A 235 2.85 -2.85 10.61
N LEU A 236 2.96 -1.53 10.60
CA LEU A 236 4.11 -0.78 10.09
C LEU A 236 4.80 -0.08 11.26
N GLN A 237 6.11 0.16 11.16
CA GLN A 237 6.80 1.04 12.10
C GLN A 237 7.10 2.35 11.40
N SER A 238 6.57 3.44 11.93
CA SER A 238 6.96 4.79 11.54
C SER A 238 8.15 5.21 12.42
N TYR A 239 9.20 5.72 11.79
CA TYR A 239 10.41 6.18 12.47
C TYR A 239 10.67 7.65 12.15
N TYR A 240 10.63 8.50 13.16
CA TYR A 240 10.99 9.91 13.02
C TYR A 240 12.31 10.16 13.76
N PRO A 241 13.38 10.63 13.08
CA PRO A 241 14.65 10.92 13.72
C PRO A 241 14.47 11.99 14.82
N PRO A 242 14.99 11.79 16.04
CA PRO A 242 14.81 12.73 17.14
C PRO A 242 15.61 14.01 16.90
N LEU A 243 14.96 15.17 16.87
CA LEU A 243 15.61 16.42 16.45
C LEU A 243 16.44 17.13 17.53
N VAL A 244 16.18 16.89 18.82
CA VAL A 244 16.92 17.52 19.94
C VAL A 244 16.93 16.61 21.19
N SER A 245 18.04 16.68 21.94
CA SER A 245 18.46 15.86 23.09
C SER A 245 17.37 15.30 24.02
N SER A 246 17.39 13.97 24.18
CA SER A 246 17.01 13.13 25.33
C SER A 246 15.67 13.30 26.07
N ASN A 247 14.94 14.41 25.92
CA ASN A 247 13.76 14.73 26.73
C ASN A 247 12.43 14.57 25.97
N TYR A 248 12.46 14.27 24.68
CA TYR A 248 11.25 14.03 23.88
C TYR A 248 10.97 12.53 23.76
N HIS A 249 10.47 11.97 24.84
CA HIS A 249 9.85 10.65 24.83
C HIS A 249 8.63 10.69 23.87
N THR A 250 8.74 9.93 22.79
CA THR A 250 7.70 9.68 21.76
C THR A 250 7.37 10.88 20.87
N GLU A 251 8.20 11.07 19.83
CA GLU A 251 7.77 11.83 18.66
C GLU A 251 6.45 11.26 18.13
N PRO A 252 5.43 12.08 17.83
CA PRO A 252 4.12 11.62 17.35
C PRO A 252 4.22 10.69 16.13
N TYR A 253 5.28 10.90 15.36
CA TYR A 253 5.62 10.22 14.13
C TYR A 253 6.55 9.01 14.33
N HIS A 254 7.09 8.78 15.53
CA HIS A 254 7.85 7.57 15.88
C HIS A 254 6.96 6.58 16.62
N ARG A 255 6.32 5.65 15.90
CA ARG A 255 5.37 4.70 16.49
C ARG A 255 5.07 3.51 15.61
N LYS A 256 4.53 2.47 16.22
CA LYS A 256 3.87 1.39 15.51
C LYS A 256 2.51 1.87 14.98
N ILE A 257 2.26 1.60 13.71
CA ILE A 257 1.04 1.94 12.98
C ILE A 257 0.27 0.65 12.77
N VAL A 258 -0.97 0.64 13.24
CA VAL A 258 -1.86 -0.53 13.21
C VAL A 258 -3.15 -0.14 12.51
N GLY A 259 -3.29 -0.59 11.26
CA GLY A 259 -4.49 -0.41 10.44
C GLY A 259 -5.71 -1.11 11.03
N ARG A 260 -6.88 -0.88 10.44
CA ARG A 260 -8.09 -1.62 10.86
C ARG A 260 -7.87 -3.12 10.68
N THR A 261 -8.46 -3.91 11.58
CA THR A 261 -8.37 -5.38 11.60
C THR A 261 -6.96 -5.98 11.72
N VAL A 262 -5.92 -5.16 11.88
CA VAL A 262 -4.54 -5.63 12.08
C VAL A 262 -4.31 -5.97 13.55
N ASN A 263 -3.64 -7.10 13.79
CA ASN A 263 -3.24 -7.52 15.12
C ASN A 263 -2.11 -6.64 15.68
N GLU A 264 -2.39 -5.91 16.76
CA GLU A 264 -1.43 -5.01 17.38
C GLU A 264 -0.23 -5.72 18.03
N CYS A 265 -0.33 -7.02 18.32
CA CYS A 265 0.75 -7.80 18.92
C CYS A 265 1.79 -8.28 17.90
N GLU A 266 1.49 -8.26 16.59
CA GLU A 266 2.43 -8.71 15.55
C GLU A 266 3.60 -7.75 15.38
N GLU A 267 4.79 -8.24 15.03
CA GLU A 267 5.90 -7.35 14.68
C GLU A 267 5.58 -6.49 13.45
N ALA A 268 6.19 -5.30 13.39
CA ALA A 268 6.06 -4.44 12.23
C ALA A 268 6.76 -5.08 11.02
N ALA A 269 6.04 -5.21 9.90
CA ALA A 269 6.56 -5.83 8.68
C ALA A 269 7.69 -5.02 8.03
N VAL A 270 7.63 -3.69 8.15
CA VAL A 270 8.66 -2.78 7.66
C VAL A 270 8.72 -1.54 8.55
N THR A 271 9.92 -0.94 8.65
CA THR A 271 10.13 0.37 9.27
C THR A 271 10.34 1.43 8.21
N ILE A 272 9.51 2.47 8.21
CA ILE A 272 9.57 3.60 7.29
C ILE A 272 10.01 4.83 8.06
N MET A 273 11.09 5.45 7.61
CA MET A 273 11.64 6.66 8.19
C MET A 273 11.17 7.91 7.46
N TRP A 274 10.78 8.91 8.23
CA TRP A 274 10.61 10.29 7.79
C TRP A 274 11.99 10.94 7.61
N THR A 275 12.24 11.51 6.44
CA THR A 275 13.54 12.09 6.08
C THR A 275 13.36 13.26 5.12
N MET A 276 14.45 13.79 4.59
CA MET A 276 14.45 14.91 3.64
C MET A 276 15.13 14.50 2.34
N LYS A 277 14.71 15.08 1.21
CA LYS A 277 15.44 14.94 -0.07
C LYS A 277 16.81 15.64 -0.08
N VAL A 278 16.98 16.65 0.78
CA VAL A 278 18.20 17.45 0.88
C VAL A 278 18.61 17.49 2.34
N ARG A 279 19.91 17.39 2.60
CA ARG A 279 20.45 17.45 3.96
C ARG A 279 20.07 18.78 4.61
N PRO A 280 19.48 18.78 5.82
CA PRO A 280 19.17 20.01 6.52
C PRO A 280 20.45 20.75 6.87
N GLN A 281 20.52 22.04 6.50
CA GLN A 281 21.57 22.94 6.93
C GLN A 281 20.96 24.26 7.41
N PRO A 282 20.96 24.56 8.72
CA PRO A 282 21.44 23.73 9.84
C PRO A 282 20.47 22.57 10.17
N PHE A 283 20.93 21.58 10.95
CA PHE A 283 20.11 20.44 11.40
C PHE A 283 18.82 20.85 12.15
N ALA A 284 18.80 22.05 12.74
CA ALA A 284 17.61 22.62 13.38
C ALA A 284 16.43 22.89 12.42
N VAL A 285 16.65 22.81 11.09
CA VAL A 285 15.63 23.04 10.05
C VAL A 285 15.20 21.72 9.41
N PHE A 286 15.07 20.66 10.21
CA PHE A 286 14.55 19.39 9.69
C PHE A 286 13.06 19.52 9.34
N ASP A 287 12.76 19.39 8.05
CA ASP A 287 11.40 19.47 7.49
C ASP A 287 11.16 18.24 6.60
N PRO A 288 10.63 17.15 7.17
CA PRO A 288 10.57 15.87 6.48
C PRO A 288 9.59 15.92 5.30
N ASN A 289 10.11 15.64 4.11
CA ASN A 289 9.37 15.63 2.86
C ASN A 289 9.63 14.36 2.03
N HIS A 290 10.27 13.37 2.65
CA HIS A 290 10.74 12.15 2.02
C HIS A 290 10.55 10.95 2.94
N PHE A 291 10.44 9.76 2.35
CA PHE A 291 10.26 8.51 3.07
C PHE A 291 11.26 7.49 2.56
N VAL A 292 11.92 6.77 3.46
CA VAL A 292 12.82 5.67 3.13
C VAL A 292 12.56 4.47 4.03
N PRO A 293 12.66 3.22 3.55
CA PRO A 293 12.64 2.08 4.45
C PRO A 293 13.97 1.98 5.19
N LEU A 294 13.91 1.60 6.47
CA LEU A 294 15.06 1.21 7.27
C LEU A 294 15.17 -0.31 7.31
N LEU A 295 15.94 -0.85 6.38
CA LEU A 295 16.14 -2.29 6.27
C LEU A 295 17.10 -2.79 7.33
N ARG A 296 16.81 -3.96 7.92
CA ARG A 296 17.73 -4.58 8.88
C ARG A 296 18.99 -5.02 8.13
N LEU A 297 20.16 -4.64 8.64
CA LEU A 297 21.39 -5.29 8.26
C LEU A 297 21.24 -6.76 8.65
N HIS A 298 21.53 -7.69 7.74
CA HIS A 298 21.73 -9.06 8.15
C HIS A 298 22.95 -9.05 9.07
N THR A 299 22.71 -9.02 10.39
CA THR A 299 23.71 -9.47 11.33
C THR A 299 24.04 -10.87 10.85
N PRO A 300 25.28 -11.16 10.39
CA PRO A 300 25.67 -12.53 10.15
C PRO A 300 25.24 -13.25 11.40
N THR A 301 24.36 -14.26 11.29
CA THR A 301 23.88 -15.02 12.44
C THR A 301 25.14 -15.31 13.22
N SER A 302 25.30 -14.67 14.38
CA SER A 302 26.53 -14.78 15.13
C SER A 302 26.67 -16.26 15.29
N GLN A 303 27.61 -16.86 14.55
CA GLN A 303 27.96 -18.25 14.73
C GLN A 303 28.60 -18.16 16.10
N PHE A 304 27.77 -18.28 17.13
CA PHE A 304 28.22 -18.64 18.44
C PHE A 304 28.93 -19.95 18.15
N VAL A 305 30.25 -19.86 18.03
CA VAL A 305 31.10 -21.01 18.11
C VAL A 305 30.81 -21.48 19.51
N ASP A 306 29.94 -22.47 19.64
CA ASP A 306 29.83 -23.26 20.85
C ASP A 306 31.23 -23.81 21.04
N LEU A 307 32.03 -23.11 21.85
CA LEU A 307 33.23 -23.63 22.46
C LEU A 307 32.72 -24.60 23.52
N ASP A 308 32.13 -25.72 23.05
CA ASP A 308 31.92 -26.91 23.85
C ASP A 308 33.32 -27.44 24.16
N ASP A 309 33.90 -26.87 25.22
CA ASP A 309 35.08 -27.37 25.90
C ASP A 309 34.66 -28.66 26.60
N SER A 310 34.52 -29.71 25.78
CA SER A 310 34.24 -31.07 26.21
C SER A 310 35.50 -31.65 26.85
N SER A 311 35.76 -31.21 28.08
CA SER A 311 36.51 -32.00 29.05
C SER A 311 35.62 -32.24 30.27
N ASP A 312 35.21 -33.49 30.40
CA ASP A 312 34.90 -34.21 31.65
C ASP A 312 34.22 -33.43 32.79
N GLN A 313 32.96 -33.75 33.09
CA GLN A 313 32.67 -34.58 34.27
C GLN A 313 31.20 -34.97 34.38
N ASP A 314 31.05 -36.28 34.41
CA ASP A 314 29.97 -37.06 35.00
C ASP A 314 29.63 -36.53 36.42
N HIS A 315 28.37 -36.17 36.68
CA HIS A 315 27.66 -36.41 37.95
C HIS A 315 26.21 -35.87 37.94
N THR A 316 25.28 -36.79 37.77
CA THR A 316 24.06 -36.98 38.59
C THR A 316 23.48 -35.80 39.39
N SER A 317 22.24 -35.40 39.02
CA SER A 317 21.00 -35.68 39.78
C SER A 317 19.99 -34.50 39.85
N ASN A 318 18.73 -34.85 39.51
CA ASN A 318 17.46 -34.37 40.07
C ASN A 318 17.40 -32.98 40.75
N GLN A 319 16.56 -32.08 40.23
CA GLN A 319 15.29 -31.74 40.90
C GLN A 319 14.37 -30.79 40.11
N ARG A 320 13.08 -30.99 40.38
CA ARG A 320 11.86 -30.36 39.87
C ARG A 320 11.76 -28.86 40.24
N ASN A 321 11.16 -28.04 39.38
CA ASN A 321 9.81 -27.43 39.56
C ASN A 321 9.60 -26.09 38.81
N ALA A 322 8.53 -26.09 38.01
CA ALA A 322 7.47 -25.08 37.90
C ALA A 322 7.79 -23.59 37.60
N LYS A 323 7.21 -23.05 36.50
CA LYS A 323 5.97 -22.23 36.51
C LYS A 323 5.75 -21.48 35.18
N ASN A 324 4.56 -21.67 34.64
CA ASN A 324 3.64 -20.70 34.04
C ASN A 324 4.17 -19.56 33.15
N ASN A 325 3.74 -19.56 31.88
CA ASN A 325 2.94 -18.44 31.37
C ASN A 325 2.03 -18.89 30.23
N LYS A 326 0.73 -18.91 30.51
CA LYS A 326 -0.36 -19.35 29.63
C LYS A 326 -1.03 -18.09 29.06
N CYS A 327 -0.79 -17.79 27.79
CA CYS A 327 -1.56 -16.80 27.05
C CYS A 327 -2.91 -17.44 26.73
N ASN A 328 -3.98 -16.98 27.38
CA ASN A 328 -5.34 -17.45 27.12
C ASN A 328 -5.75 -17.05 25.69
N LYS A 329 -5.93 -18.06 24.83
CA LYS A 329 -6.77 -17.95 23.63
C LYS A 329 -8.00 -18.80 23.87
N GLU A 330 -9.15 -18.15 24.00
CA GLU A 330 -10.45 -18.79 23.90
C GLU A 330 -10.62 -19.29 22.46
N GLY A 331 -10.97 -20.57 22.34
CA GLY A 331 -11.20 -21.24 21.08
C GLY A 331 -12.64 -21.09 20.60
N THR A 332 -12.78 -21.10 19.28
CA THR A 332 -13.96 -21.61 18.59
C THR A 332 -13.48 -22.63 17.55
N ASN A 333 -13.85 -23.88 17.80
CA ASN A 333 -13.67 -25.02 16.89
C ASN A 333 -14.47 -24.80 15.60
N GLN A 334 -13.86 -25.12 14.46
CA GLN A 334 -14.57 -25.63 13.31
C GLN A 334 -13.68 -26.60 12.56
N ASP A 335 -14.06 -27.87 12.66
CA ASP A 335 -13.49 -28.99 11.95
C ASP A 335 -13.82 -28.88 10.45
N TYR A 336 -12.79 -28.98 9.60
CA TYR A 336 -12.94 -29.37 8.20
C TYR A 336 -11.87 -30.40 7.88
N GLU A 337 -12.30 -31.65 7.75
CA GLU A 337 -11.57 -32.71 7.07
C GLU A 337 -11.36 -32.31 5.60
N THR A 338 -10.15 -32.48 5.07
CA THR A 338 -9.96 -32.55 3.62
C THR A 338 -8.95 -33.63 3.30
N SER A 339 -9.43 -34.60 2.54
CA SER A 339 -8.73 -35.77 2.05
C SER A 339 -7.63 -35.41 1.06
N ILE A 340 -6.49 -36.08 1.22
CA ILE A 340 -5.33 -36.06 0.33
C ILE A 340 -5.61 -37.05 -0.82
N ASP A 341 -5.44 -36.62 -2.06
CA ASP A 341 -5.28 -37.51 -3.21
C ASP A 341 -3.98 -37.14 -3.95
N PRO A 342 -3.05 -38.08 -4.19
CA PRO A 342 -1.77 -37.81 -4.82
C PRO A 342 -1.83 -38.15 -6.32
N HIS A 343 -1.28 -37.28 -7.17
CA HIS A 343 -0.60 -37.58 -8.45
C HIS A 343 -0.51 -36.27 -9.26
N ASN A 344 0.69 -35.75 -9.51
CA ASN A 344 1.42 -36.08 -10.75
C ASN A 344 2.70 -35.23 -10.87
N ARG A 345 3.78 -35.89 -11.31
CA ARG A 345 5.04 -35.29 -11.74
C ARG A 345 4.83 -34.61 -13.09
N ASP A 346 5.53 -33.50 -13.36
CA ASP A 346 6.58 -33.51 -14.39
C ASP A 346 7.36 -32.20 -14.53
N ASN A 347 8.61 -32.40 -14.92
CA ASN A 347 9.70 -31.46 -15.18
C ASN A 347 9.41 -30.48 -16.32
N SER A 348 9.91 -29.24 -16.20
CA SER A 348 10.59 -28.56 -17.33
C SER A 348 11.37 -27.31 -16.89
N SER A 349 12.71 -27.47 -16.92
CA SER A 349 13.72 -26.54 -17.46
C SER A 349 13.60 -25.03 -17.18
N GLN A 350 14.51 -24.56 -16.32
CA GLN A 350 14.94 -23.16 -16.19
C GLN A 350 15.73 -22.69 -17.43
N GLN A 351 15.30 -21.59 -18.04
CA GLN A 351 16.16 -20.72 -18.83
C GLN A 351 16.19 -19.34 -18.17
N HIS A 352 17.35 -18.98 -17.63
CA HIS A 352 17.64 -17.64 -17.14
C HIS A 352 17.88 -16.71 -18.34
N ASN A 353 16.93 -15.80 -18.60
CA ASN A 353 17.19 -14.61 -19.42
C ASN A 353 17.23 -13.39 -18.52
N LYS A 354 18.41 -12.77 -18.42
CA LYS A 354 18.60 -11.43 -17.85
C LYS A 354 18.07 -10.41 -18.85
N HIS A 355 16.91 -9.82 -18.59
CA HIS A 355 16.49 -8.59 -19.25
C HIS A 355 16.75 -7.41 -18.31
N SER A 356 17.57 -6.48 -18.81
CA SER A 356 17.86 -5.19 -18.20
C SER A 356 16.73 -4.23 -18.57
N ASP A 357 15.83 -3.96 -17.62
CA ASP A 357 14.82 -2.93 -17.77
C ASP A 357 15.46 -1.56 -17.52
N THR A 358 15.62 -0.78 -18.60
CA THR A 358 15.83 0.66 -18.53
C THR A 358 14.56 1.32 -18.01
N VAL A 359 14.56 1.72 -16.75
CA VAL A 359 13.48 2.51 -16.13
C VAL A 359 13.51 3.91 -16.72
N ASP A 360 12.49 4.25 -17.50
CA ASP A 360 12.30 5.59 -18.05
C ASP A 360 11.89 6.54 -16.89
N SER A 361 12.86 7.33 -16.43
CA SER A 361 12.70 8.33 -15.36
C SER A 361 12.08 9.59 -15.96
N THR A 362 10.76 9.58 -16.17
CA THR A 362 10.01 10.83 -16.32
C THR A 362 9.59 11.31 -14.93
N ASP A 363 10.55 11.78 -14.14
CA ASP A 363 10.28 12.51 -12.91
C ASP A 363 9.71 13.89 -13.28
N ALA A 364 8.38 13.98 -13.32
CA ALA A 364 7.70 15.26 -13.34
C ALA A 364 8.06 16.01 -12.03
N THR A 365 8.82 17.09 -12.15
CA THR A 365 9.05 18.04 -11.05
C THR A 365 7.75 18.74 -10.72
N TYR A 366 7.00 18.21 -9.75
CA TYR A 366 5.82 18.87 -9.21
C TYR A 366 6.26 19.96 -8.23
N ASN A 367 5.88 21.20 -8.50
CA ASN A 367 5.93 22.29 -7.52
C ASN A 367 4.84 22.06 -6.47
N VAL A 368 5.15 21.29 -5.44
CA VAL A 368 4.32 21.19 -4.24
C VAL A 368 4.47 22.50 -3.48
N ARG A 369 3.38 23.26 -3.33
CA ARG A 369 3.33 24.40 -2.41
C ARG A 369 3.04 23.84 -1.01
N TYR A 370 3.99 24.05 -0.10
CA TYR A 370 3.92 23.57 1.28
C TYR A 370 3.25 24.62 2.20
N PRO A 371 2.69 24.22 3.34
CA PRO A 371 2.30 25.16 4.39
C PRO A 371 3.52 25.99 4.81
N VAL A 372 3.35 27.31 4.91
CA VAL A 372 4.38 28.23 5.38
C VAL A 372 4.18 28.45 6.87
N TYR A 373 5.21 28.21 7.67
CA TYR A 373 5.20 28.53 9.08
C TYR A 373 5.42 30.03 9.28
N GLY A 374 4.41 30.70 9.85
CA GLY A 374 4.52 32.09 10.31
C GLY A 374 4.73 32.12 11.82
N ARG A 375 5.46 33.13 12.32
CA ARG A 375 5.40 33.46 13.75
C ARG A 375 4.24 34.41 13.97
N ASN A 376 3.39 34.12 14.95
CA ASN A 376 2.40 35.10 15.39
C ASN A 376 3.07 36.27 16.14
N ASP A 377 2.30 37.29 16.51
CA ASP A 377 2.80 38.49 17.20
C ASP A 377 3.42 38.18 18.58
N GLU A 378 3.20 36.97 19.12
CA GLU A 378 3.83 36.46 20.34
C GLU A 378 5.12 35.66 20.08
N GLY A 379 5.58 35.55 18.83
CA GLY A 379 6.77 34.81 18.46
C GLY A 379 6.61 33.28 18.46
N ARG A 380 5.40 32.76 18.62
CA ARG A 380 5.13 31.31 18.52
C ARG A 380 4.97 30.91 17.06
N CYS A 381 5.57 29.78 16.68
CA CYS A 381 5.34 29.21 15.36
C CYS A 381 3.90 28.68 15.29
N GLU A 382 3.07 29.31 14.47
CA GLU A 382 1.74 28.83 14.14
C GLU A 382 1.69 28.37 12.68
N LEU A 383 0.90 27.32 12.43
CA LEU A 383 0.61 26.85 11.09
C LEU A 383 -0.36 27.83 10.43
N VAL A 384 0.14 28.72 9.57
CA VAL A 384 -0.69 29.66 8.82
C VAL A 384 -1.09 29.02 7.49
N LEU A 385 -2.31 28.52 7.41
CA LEU A 385 -2.89 28.05 6.14
C LEU A 385 -3.35 29.26 5.30
N GLN A 386 -2.44 29.90 4.58
CA GLN A 386 -2.82 30.90 3.57
C GLN A 386 -3.33 30.20 2.30
N TRP A 387 -4.65 30.26 2.08
CA TRP A 387 -5.27 29.95 0.80
C TRP A 387 -5.14 31.16 -0.13
N THR A 388 -4.20 31.15 -1.06
CA THR A 388 -4.17 32.13 -2.16
C THR A 388 -4.59 31.46 -3.47
N ASN A 389 -5.85 31.68 -3.87
CA ASN A 389 -6.33 31.37 -5.21
C ASN A 389 -5.59 32.24 -6.21
N SER A 390 -4.60 31.68 -6.89
CA SER A 390 -3.93 32.33 -8.03
C SER A 390 -4.43 31.70 -9.33
N PHE A 391 -5.67 32.00 -9.71
CA PHE A 391 -6.11 31.95 -11.11
C PHE A 391 -5.87 33.34 -11.71
N GLY A 392 -4.71 33.52 -12.34
CA GLY A 392 -4.41 34.70 -13.13
C GLY A 392 -5.06 34.60 -14.51
N PHE A 393 -6.28 35.09 -14.65
CA PHE A 393 -6.79 35.54 -15.95
C PHE A 393 -6.08 36.86 -16.29
N ARG A 394 -5.20 36.85 -17.30
CA ARG A 394 -4.84 38.09 -18.00
C ARG A 394 -5.95 38.39 -19.00
N GLN A 395 -6.76 39.40 -18.74
CA GLN A 395 -7.41 40.16 -19.80
C GLN A 395 -6.63 41.47 -19.97
N ASN A 396 -6.16 41.71 -21.19
CA ASN A 396 -5.66 43.01 -21.61
C ASN A 396 -6.85 43.96 -21.76
N ILE A 397 -6.79 45.10 -21.08
CA ILE A 397 -7.15 46.41 -21.63
C ILE A 397 -5.96 47.33 -21.35
#